data_AF-A0A7S8IE03-F1
#
_entry.id   AF-A0A7S8IE03-F1
#
_cell.length_a   1.000
_cell.length_b   1.000
_cell.length_c   1.000
_cell.angle_alpha   90.00
_cell.angle_beta   90.00
_cell.angle_gamma   90.00
#
_symmetry.space_group_name_H-M   'P 1'
#
loop_
_entity.id
_entity.type
_entity.pdbx_description
1 polymer ?
#
loop_
_entity_poly.entity_id
_entity_poly.type
_entity_poly.pdbx_seq_one_letter_code
_entity_poly.pdbx_strand_id
1 'polypeptide(L)'
;MRVVLSVCAVALVLAIPTGAQESACSVPDEAAISSVLGACDELGPNEVCYGQSEVEVIVNCTEAQEFDQMSLEGVCSLRTEGEGIAVLRLQPDNDSLTLFAFGDVEMQNVRSNDAGIMGILTTDTDIYEGPGSHFSVKGDLAEGSEVFVNACSCTGNWLRIVQEGGEIGWIPNRRVDIGDTILPEADVDDTLYDLMQSFLLNTGECGGVLIQMDDSPVPIIINGVTITLDSTAYIRADSNRMEIDLLAGQGRVSNGEHTVYAPAGAHVLISLDDHRNPFGDMHVELYEPDHVQTLPLGLLSEPINPLTPLIDTKPIIVGVEECNVVSNLAEEPCPVQFINPDGDDIISLDAEFVYASVGDWEQGTHDSPSLLSGTMRAGVLGWDVSCTLGPENFIGPIEWLLTIEDSAGNRSEPFLAAFNCVDGK
;
A
#
# COMPACT_ATOMS: atom_id res chain seq x y z
N MET A 1 77.11 5.86 -32.03
CA MET A 1 76.66 7.22 -32.37
C MET A 1 75.34 7.09 -33.11
N ARG A 2 74.24 6.84 -32.38
CA ARG A 2 73.11 7.78 -32.16
C ARG A 2 72.55 8.37 -33.46
N VAL A 3 71.52 7.75 -34.04
CA VAL A 3 70.31 8.43 -34.52
C VAL A 3 69.13 7.46 -34.32
N VAL A 4 68.23 7.88 -33.43
CA VAL A 4 66.95 7.28 -33.08
C VAL A 4 65.98 7.58 -34.22
N LEU A 5 65.45 6.57 -34.90
CA LEU A 5 64.35 6.75 -35.86
C LEU A 5 63.04 6.40 -35.14
N SER A 6 62.32 7.44 -34.76
CA SER A 6 60.99 7.40 -34.16
C SER A 6 60.00 6.66 -35.06
N VAL A 7 59.59 5.47 -34.64
CA VAL A 7 58.35 4.84 -35.06
C VAL A 7 57.30 5.23 -34.02
N CYS A 8 56.70 6.42 -34.18
CA CYS A 8 55.44 6.75 -33.54
C CYS A 8 54.34 5.98 -34.26
N ALA A 9 54.18 4.71 -33.90
CA ALA A 9 52.92 4.01 -34.10
C ALA A 9 51.89 4.70 -33.20
N VAL A 10 51.14 5.63 -33.79
CA VAL A 10 49.92 6.17 -33.22
C VAL A 10 48.93 5.01 -33.20
N ALA A 11 48.97 4.23 -32.11
CA ALA A 11 47.88 3.37 -31.72
C ALA A 11 46.74 4.31 -31.30
N LEU A 12 45.96 4.74 -32.29
CA LEU A 12 44.67 5.37 -32.11
C LEU A 12 43.76 4.29 -31.50
N VAL A 13 43.86 4.13 -30.19
CA VAL A 13 42.86 3.42 -29.38
C VAL A 13 41.60 4.25 -29.56
N LEU A 14 40.77 3.84 -30.53
CA LEU A 14 39.37 4.21 -30.60
C LEU A 14 38.78 3.71 -29.28
N ALA A 15 38.72 4.61 -28.30
CA ALA A 15 37.79 4.49 -27.19
C ALA A 15 36.40 4.54 -27.86
N ILE A 16 35.92 3.38 -28.29
CA ILE A 16 34.50 3.17 -28.53
C ILE A 16 33.90 3.49 -27.17
N PRO A 17 33.09 4.55 -27.03
CA PRO A 17 32.31 4.69 -25.82
C PRO A 17 31.52 3.39 -25.72
N THR A 18 31.89 2.54 -24.76
CA THR A 18 30.95 1.56 -24.23
C THR A 18 29.85 2.44 -23.67
N GLY A 19 28.87 2.78 -24.50
CA GLY A 19 27.59 3.21 -23.99
C GLY A 19 27.23 2.11 -23.01
N ALA A 20 27.19 2.46 -21.72
CA ALA A 20 26.40 1.70 -20.79
C ALA A 20 25.06 1.58 -21.53
N GLN A 21 24.76 0.37 -22.00
CA GLN A 21 23.46 0.10 -22.57
C GLN A 21 22.54 0.42 -21.40
N GLU A 22 21.83 1.54 -21.48
CA GLU A 22 20.60 1.70 -20.70
C GLU A 22 19.91 0.36 -20.83
N SER A 23 19.76 -0.32 -19.70
CA SER A 23 19.02 -1.57 -19.58
C SER A 23 17.60 -1.23 -19.99
N ALA A 24 17.35 -1.21 -21.30
CA ALA A 24 16.05 -0.95 -21.86
C ALA A 24 15.19 -2.11 -21.36
N CYS A 25 14.29 -1.81 -20.44
CA CYS A 25 13.40 -2.80 -19.88
C CYS A 25 12.65 -3.51 -21.01
N SER A 26 12.88 -4.82 -21.13
CA SER A 26 12.09 -5.67 -22.02
C SER A 26 10.74 -5.88 -21.36
N VAL A 27 9.79 -5.02 -21.70
CA VAL A 27 8.38 -5.25 -21.41
C VAL A 27 7.94 -6.49 -22.19
N PRO A 28 7.09 -7.36 -21.61
CA PRO A 28 6.53 -8.48 -22.35
C PRO A 28 5.90 -8.00 -23.67
N ASP A 29 6.21 -8.69 -24.76
CA ASP A 29 5.67 -8.32 -26.07
C ASP A 29 4.18 -8.67 -26.21
N GLU A 30 3.55 -8.16 -27.28
CA GLU A 30 2.13 -8.43 -27.54
C GLU A 30 1.82 -9.94 -27.71
N ALA A 31 2.80 -10.75 -28.11
CA ALA A 31 2.61 -12.19 -28.28
C ALA A 31 2.57 -12.91 -26.92
N ALA A 32 3.45 -12.54 -25.98
CA ALA A 32 3.44 -13.03 -24.61
C ALA A 32 2.12 -12.67 -23.91
N ILE A 33 1.71 -11.39 -24.01
CA ILE A 33 0.43 -10.90 -23.47
C ILE A 33 -0.75 -11.70 -24.05
N SER A 34 -0.82 -11.84 -25.37
CA SER A 34 -1.92 -12.57 -26.02
C SER A 34 -1.92 -14.06 -25.64
N SER A 35 -0.77 -14.66 -25.39
CA SER A 35 -0.65 -16.06 -24.96
C SER A 35 -1.22 -16.24 -23.55
N VAL A 36 -0.83 -15.37 -22.62
CA VAL A 36 -1.30 -15.38 -21.22
C VAL A 36 -2.80 -15.14 -21.14
N LEU A 37 -3.32 -14.14 -21.86
CA LEU A 37 -4.77 -13.88 -21.89
C LEU A 37 -5.56 -15.09 -22.42
N GLY A 38 -5.05 -15.79 -23.43
CA GLY A 38 -5.69 -17.00 -23.94
C GLY A 38 -5.61 -18.18 -22.98
N ALA A 39 -4.51 -18.32 -22.24
CA ALA A 39 -4.33 -19.38 -21.25
C ALA A 39 -5.16 -19.15 -19.98
N CYS A 40 -5.31 -17.90 -19.56
CA CYS A 40 -5.93 -17.52 -18.29
C CYS A 40 -7.39 -17.05 -18.41
N ASP A 41 -8.03 -17.20 -19.57
CA ASP A 41 -9.45 -16.80 -19.79
C ASP A 41 -10.43 -17.59 -18.89
N GLU A 42 -10.05 -18.81 -18.48
CA GLU A 42 -10.85 -19.67 -17.61
C GLU A 42 -10.46 -19.57 -16.12
N LEU A 43 -9.71 -18.53 -15.72
CA LEU A 43 -9.24 -18.38 -14.35
C LEU A 43 -10.41 -18.13 -13.37
N GLY A 44 -10.59 -19.07 -12.44
CA GLY A 44 -11.58 -19.02 -11.39
C GLY A 44 -11.15 -18.14 -10.22
N PRO A 45 -12.03 -17.95 -9.22
CA PRO A 45 -11.70 -17.25 -7.99
C PRO A 45 -10.59 -17.95 -7.21
N ASN A 46 -9.68 -17.16 -6.64
CA ASN A 46 -8.57 -17.61 -5.82
C ASN A 46 -7.65 -18.60 -6.57
N GLU A 47 -7.40 -18.33 -7.84
CA GLU A 47 -6.50 -19.13 -8.68
C GLU A 47 -5.41 -18.25 -9.30
N VAL A 48 -4.32 -18.90 -9.69
CA VAL A 48 -3.21 -18.31 -10.44
C VAL A 48 -2.99 -19.08 -11.74
N CYS A 49 -2.67 -18.35 -12.80
CA CYS A 49 -2.32 -18.90 -14.10
C CYS A 49 -1.09 -18.19 -14.67
N TYR A 50 -0.28 -18.91 -15.45
CA TYR A 50 0.77 -18.29 -16.26
C TYR A 50 0.72 -18.82 -17.70
N GLY A 51 1.11 -17.97 -18.65
CA GLY A 51 1.04 -18.30 -20.08
C GLY A 51 2.36 -18.67 -20.73
N GLN A 52 3.50 -18.33 -20.13
CA GLN A 52 4.82 -18.54 -20.72
C GLN A 52 5.88 -18.81 -19.65
N SER A 53 6.90 -19.60 -20.02
CA SER A 53 7.98 -20.05 -19.16
C SER A 53 8.71 -18.90 -18.45
N GLU A 54 9.26 -19.19 -17.27
CA GLU A 54 9.89 -18.26 -16.30
C GLU A 54 8.97 -17.78 -15.15
N VAL A 55 7.96 -18.59 -14.82
CA VAL A 55 7.20 -18.47 -13.56
C VAL A 55 7.49 -19.67 -12.66
N GLU A 56 7.88 -19.39 -11.42
CA GLU A 56 8.13 -20.38 -10.37
C GLU A 56 7.14 -20.12 -9.22
N VAL A 57 6.40 -21.15 -8.82
CA VAL A 57 5.52 -21.08 -7.64
C VAL A 57 5.93 -22.13 -6.62
N ILE A 58 6.10 -21.69 -5.38
CA ILE A 58 6.40 -22.56 -4.24
C ILE A 58 5.10 -22.84 -3.49
N VAL A 59 4.73 -24.12 -3.42
CA VAL A 59 3.50 -24.58 -2.78
C VAL A 59 3.83 -25.26 -1.45
N ASN A 60 3.05 -24.97 -0.42
CA ASN A 60 3.23 -25.43 0.95
C ASN A 60 4.66 -25.19 1.46
N CYS A 61 5.36 -24.19 0.91
CA CYS A 61 6.69 -23.76 1.29
C CYS A 61 7.75 -24.89 1.18
N THR A 62 7.54 -25.85 0.27
CA THR A 62 8.41 -27.04 0.14
C THR A 62 9.19 -27.08 -1.17
N GLU A 63 8.49 -27.17 -2.30
CA GLU A 63 9.10 -27.33 -3.61
C GLU A 63 8.39 -26.49 -4.67
N ALA A 64 9.15 -26.06 -5.66
CA ALA A 64 8.65 -25.38 -6.85
C ALA A 64 7.84 -26.33 -7.74
N GLN A 65 6.75 -25.84 -8.32
CA GLN A 65 5.91 -26.61 -9.24
C GLN A 65 5.70 -25.84 -10.55
N GLU A 66 5.68 -26.59 -11.67
CA GLU A 66 5.17 -26.11 -12.96
C GLU A 66 3.65 -26.36 -13.02
N PHE A 67 2.87 -25.39 -13.51
CA PHE A 67 1.41 -25.46 -13.58
C PHE A 67 0.89 -24.52 -14.66
N ASP A 68 -0.14 -24.86 -15.43
CA ASP A 68 -0.74 -23.83 -16.30
C ASP A 68 -1.72 -22.95 -15.50
N GLN A 69 -2.44 -23.57 -14.57
CA GLN A 69 -3.38 -22.96 -13.63
C GLN A 69 -3.37 -23.76 -12.33
N MET A 70 -3.47 -23.08 -11.18
CA MET A 70 -3.59 -23.73 -9.88
C MET A 70 -4.35 -22.87 -8.86
N SER A 71 -4.89 -23.52 -7.82
CA SER A 71 -5.44 -22.83 -6.66
C SER A 71 -4.35 -22.02 -5.94
N LEU A 72 -4.69 -20.82 -5.48
CA LEU A 72 -3.82 -20.05 -4.59
C LEU A 72 -3.73 -20.68 -3.21
N GLU A 73 -4.60 -21.63 -2.85
CA GLU A 73 -4.52 -22.36 -1.59
C GLU A 73 -3.17 -23.09 -1.48
N GLY A 74 -2.40 -22.78 -0.44
CA GLY A 74 -1.04 -23.30 -0.25
C GLY A 74 0.05 -22.61 -1.06
N VAL A 75 -0.24 -21.62 -1.92
CA VAL A 75 0.80 -20.82 -2.57
C VAL A 75 1.52 -19.96 -1.54
N CYS A 76 2.79 -20.27 -1.29
CA CYS A 76 3.66 -19.56 -0.35
C CYS A 76 4.42 -18.42 -1.04
N SER A 77 4.92 -18.66 -2.24
CA SER A 77 5.57 -17.62 -3.03
C SER A 77 5.38 -17.85 -4.52
N LEU A 78 5.42 -16.74 -5.26
CA LEU A 78 5.38 -16.69 -6.70
C LEU A 78 6.53 -15.82 -7.17
N ARG A 79 7.28 -16.31 -8.15
CA ARG A 79 8.37 -15.58 -8.77
C ARG A 79 8.21 -15.57 -10.28
N THR A 80 8.37 -14.42 -10.89
CA THR A 80 8.51 -14.25 -12.34
C THR A 80 9.91 -13.70 -12.64
N GLU A 81 10.48 -14.10 -13.77
CA GLU A 81 11.75 -13.57 -14.27
C GLU A 81 11.58 -13.17 -15.75
N GLY A 82 12.37 -12.19 -16.21
CA GLY A 82 12.48 -11.87 -17.64
C GLY A 82 11.17 -11.41 -18.29
N GLU A 83 10.62 -12.21 -19.21
CA GLU A 83 9.34 -11.94 -19.88
C GLU A 83 8.16 -12.68 -19.21
N GLY A 84 8.39 -13.33 -18.07
CA GLY A 84 7.38 -14.05 -17.31
C GLY A 84 6.20 -13.15 -16.91
N ILE A 85 4.99 -13.67 -17.08
CA ILE A 85 3.74 -13.04 -16.63
C ILE A 85 2.93 -14.08 -15.86
N ALA A 86 2.48 -13.71 -14.66
CA ALA A 86 1.51 -14.46 -13.88
C ALA A 86 0.25 -13.61 -13.64
N VAL A 87 -0.91 -14.25 -13.77
CA VAL A 87 -2.23 -13.65 -13.51
C VAL A 87 -2.82 -14.34 -12.28
N LEU A 88 -3.13 -13.55 -11.26
CA LEU A 88 -3.78 -14.03 -10.04
C LEU A 88 -5.16 -13.39 -9.96
N ARG A 89 -6.19 -14.21 -9.71
CA ARG A 89 -7.55 -13.72 -9.46
C ARG A 89 -7.91 -13.98 -8.01
N LEU A 90 -8.01 -12.93 -7.22
CA LEU A 90 -8.41 -12.99 -5.82
C LEU A 90 -9.91 -12.72 -5.69
N GLN A 91 -10.56 -13.37 -4.73
CA GLN A 91 -11.95 -13.08 -4.39
C GLN A 91 -12.18 -12.92 -2.88
N PRO A 92 -11.66 -11.85 -2.26
CA PRO A 92 -11.97 -11.53 -0.87
C PRO A 92 -13.42 -11.05 -0.74
N ASP A 93 -14.16 -11.60 0.23
CA ASP A 93 -15.53 -11.16 0.59
C ASP A 93 -16.56 -11.08 -0.57
N ASN A 94 -16.37 -11.89 -1.62
CA ASN A 94 -17.11 -11.93 -2.89
C ASN A 94 -16.75 -10.88 -3.94
N ASP A 95 -15.92 -9.89 -3.61
CA ASP A 95 -15.40 -8.92 -4.58
C ASP A 95 -14.24 -9.53 -5.37
N SER A 96 -14.08 -9.19 -6.66
CA SER A 96 -12.96 -9.67 -7.47
C SER A 96 -11.86 -8.64 -7.64
N LEU A 97 -10.63 -9.14 -7.54
CA LEU A 97 -9.41 -8.39 -7.76
C LEU A 97 -8.49 -9.22 -8.66
N THR A 98 -7.90 -8.61 -9.68
CA THR A 98 -6.93 -9.26 -10.55
C THR A 98 -5.56 -8.63 -10.40
N LEU A 99 -4.53 -9.45 -10.19
CA LEU A 99 -3.14 -9.03 -10.14
C LEU A 99 -2.40 -9.62 -11.35
N PHE A 100 -1.59 -8.79 -11.99
CA PHE A 100 -0.70 -9.19 -13.06
C PHE A 100 0.74 -8.91 -12.64
N ALA A 101 1.47 -9.96 -12.26
CA ALA A 101 2.90 -9.87 -11.98
C ALA A 101 3.66 -10.10 -13.29
N PHE A 102 4.58 -9.19 -13.63
CA PHE A 102 5.38 -9.30 -14.86
C PHE A 102 6.80 -8.77 -14.67
N GLY A 103 7.73 -9.29 -15.46
CA GLY A 103 9.15 -8.96 -15.32
C GLY A 103 9.78 -9.74 -14.17
N ASP A 104 10.80 -9.16 -13.54
CA ASP A 104 11.41 -9.73 -12.33
C ASP A 104 10.55 -9.38 -11.10
N VAL A 105 9.72 -10.31 -10.64
CA VAL A 105 8.84 -10.11 -9.48
C VAL A 105 8.95 -11.30 -8.56
N GLU A 106 9.03 -11.05 -7.26
CA GLU A 106 8.89 -12.04 -6.20
C GLU A 106 7.78 -11.56 -5.25
N MET A 107 6.73 -12.37 -5.14
CA MET A 107 5.64 -12.19 -4.21
C MET A 107 5.69 -13.33 -3.20
N GLN A 108 5.76 -13.00 -1.91
CA GLN A 108 5.69 -13.97 -0.82
C GLN A 108 4.40 -13.75 -0.05
N ASN A 109 3.55 -14.77 -0.01
CA ASN A 109 2.29 -14.72 0.72
C ASN A 109 2.55 -14.52 2.22
N VAL A 110 1.93 -13.49 2.80
CA VAL A 110 1.96 -13.21 4.24
C VAL A 110 0.54 -13.37 4.76
N ARG A 111 0.07 -14.62 4.78
CA ARG A 111 -1.25 -14.89 5.35
C ARG A 111 -1.19 -14.76 6.86
N SER A 112 -2.12 -13.98 7.40
CA SER A 112 -2.42 -14.00 8.83
C SER A 112 -2.89 -15.39 9.28
N ASN A 113 -3.41 -16.22 8.38
CA ASN A 113 -3.92 -17.57 8.68
C ASN A 113 -2.91 -18.70 8.50
N ASP A 114 -1.73 -18.49 7.91
CA ASP A 114 -0.77 -19.60 7.71
C ASP A 114 0.42 -19.53 8.68
N ALA A 115 0.60 -18.40 9.37
CA ALA A 115 1.65 -18.22 10.39
C ALA A 115 1.27 -18.77 11.77
N GLY A 116 0.12 -19.44 11.90
CA GLY A 116 -0.35 -20.00 13.14
C GLY A 116 0.13 -21.42 13.43
N ILE A 117 -0.18 -21.89 14.62
CA ILE A 117 0.16 -23.22 15.13
C ILE A 117 -1.08 -23.93 15.63
N MET A 118 -1.09 -25.25 15.52
CA MET A 118 -2.12 -26.05 16.16
C MET A 118 -1.86 -26.11 17.66
N GLY A 119 -2.86 -25.73 18.45
CA GLY A 119 -2.90 -25.91 19.90
C GLY A 119 -3.95 -26.93 20.30
N ILE A 120 -3.80 -27.52 21.49
CA ILE A 120 -4.80 -28.43 22.08
C ILE A 120 -5.36 -27.79 23.34
N LEU A 121 -6.68 -27.68 23.43
CA LEU A 121 -7.33 -27.19 24.64
C LEU A 121 -7.12 -28.16 25.80
N THR A 122 -6.68 -27.63 26.93
CA THR A 122 -6.43 -28.39 28.17
C THR A 122 -7.64 -28.42 29.09
N THR A 123 -8.72 -27.73 28.73
CA THR A 123 -9.96 -27.60 29.51
C THR A 123 -11.03 -26.88 28.67
N ASP A 124 -12.32 -27.10 28.98
CA ASP A 124 -13.43 -26.39 28.35
C ASP A 124 -13.24 -24.87 28.41
N THR A 125 -13.45 -24.19 27.29
CA THR A 125 -13.10 -22.79 27.11
C THR A 125 -14.11 -22.06 26.22
N ASP A 126 -14.62 -20.94 26.71
CA ASP A 126 -15.43 -20.02 25.91
C ASP A 126 -14.57 -19.27 24.89
N ILE A 127 -15.13 -19.02 23.71
CA ILE A 127 -14.57 -18.17 22.65
C ILE A 127 -15.16 -16.77 22.80
N TYR A 128 -14.31 -15.76 22.87
CA TYR A 128 -14.70 -14.36 23.05
C TYR A 128 -14.56 -13.55 21.75
N GLU A 129 -15.35 -12.48 21.61
CA GLU A 129 -15.24 -11.51 20.51
C GLU A 129 -13.90 -10.75 20.52
N GLY A 130 -13.27 -10.60 21.69
CA GLY A 130 -12.01 -9.88 21.85
C GLY A 130 -11.16 -10.41 23.02
N PRO A 131 -9.93 -9.89 23.20
CA PRO A 131 -8.98 -10.37 24.20
C PRO A 131 -9.33 -9.92 25.63
N GLY A 132 -10.42 -10.46 26.20
CA GLY A 132 -10.87 -10.11 27.54
C GLY A 132 -12.21 -10.72 27.93
N SER A 133 -12.41 -10.98 29.23
CA SER A 133 -13.68 -11.52 29.74
C SER A 133 -14.84 -10.51 29.76
N HIS A 134 -14.59 -9.28 29.31
CA HIS A 134 -15.61 -8.24 29.17
C HIS A 134 -16.22 -8.22 27.76
N PHE A 135 -15.58 -8.88 26.79
CA PHE A 135 -16.14 -9.13 25.47
C PHE A 135 -17.23 -10.22 25.55
N SER A 136 -18.15 -10.21 24.58
CA SER A 136 -19.21 -11.22 24.51
C SER A 136 -18.63 -12.59 24.17
N VAL A 137 -19.28 -13.63 24.66
CA VAL A 137 -18.97 -15.03 24.30
C VAL A 137 -19.67 -15.35 22.99
N LYS A 138 -18.91 -15.76 21.96
CA LYS A 138 -19.43 -16.20 20.64
C LYS A 138 -19.75 -17.69 20.60
N GLY A 139 -19.07 -18.49 21.43
CA GLY A 139 -19.21 -19.94 21.46
C GLY A 139 -18.36 -20.57 22.54
N ASP A 140 -18.28 -21.90 22.52
CA ASP A 140 -17.49 -22.69 23.46
C ASP A 140 -16.79 -23.85 22.74
N LEU A 141 -15.64 -24.25 23.29
CA LEU A 141 -14.84 -25.37 22.81
C LEU A 141 -14.55 -26.32 23.96
N ALA A 142 -14.67 -27.62 23.70
CA ALA A 142 -14.44 -28.65 24.68
C ALA A 142 -12.93 -28.91 24.91
N GLU A 143 -12.58 -29.38 26.10
CA GLU A 143 -11.26 -29.94 26.39
C GLU A 143 -10.84 -30.98 25.35
N GLY A 144 -9.57 -30.94 24.94
CA GLY A 144 -8.99 -31.83 23.94
C GLY A 144 -9.25 -31.40 22.49
N SER A 145 -10.03 -30.34 22.24
CA SER A 145 -10.22 -29.81 20.89
C SER A 145 -8.93 -29.21 20.36
N GLU A 146 -8.65 -29.45 19.08
CA GLU A 146 -7.58 -28.81 18.34
C GLU A 146 -8.05 -27.43 17.85
N VAL A 147 -7.20 -26.41 18.00
CA VAL A 147 -7.48 -25.03 17.57
C VAL A 147 -6.29 -24.49 16.80
N PHE A 148 -6.55 -23.72 15.75
CA PHE A 148 -5.52 -23.02 15.02
C PHE A 148 -5.30 -21.63 15.64
N VAL A 149 -4.12 -21.40 16.22
CA VAL A 149 -3.76 -20.17 16.93
C VAL A 149 -2.81 -19.36 16.06
N ASN A 150 -3.18 -18.13 15.68
CA ASN A 150 -2.37 -17.33 14.76
C ASN A 150 -1.78 -16.05 15.36
N ALA A 151 -2.24 -15.60 16.53
CA ALA A 151 -1.70 -14.42 17.20
C ALA A 151 -1.96 -14.46 18.71
N CYS A 152 -1.35 -13.54 19.44
CA CYS A 152 -1.66 -13.27 20.85
C CYS A 152 -1.95 -11.78 21.08
N SER A 153 -2.59 -11.43 22.18
CA SER A 153 -2.79 -10.01 22.52
C SER A 153 -1.49 -9.38 23.03
N CYS A 154 -1.45 -8.04 23.12
CA CYS A 154 -0.31 -7.28 23.66
C CYS A 154 0.21 -7.73 25.03
N THR A 155 -0.66 -8.36 25.83
CA THR A 155 -0.29 -8.89 27.15
C THR A 155 0.10 -10.37 27.13
N GLY A 156 -0.06 -11.06 26.00
CA GLY A 156 0.14 -12.51 25.85
C GLY A 156 -0.86 -13.38 26.63
N ASN A 157 -1.85 -12.78 27.29
CA ASN A 157 -2.82 -13.51 28.12
C ASN A 157 -3.96 -14.14 27.30
N TRP A 158 -4.15 -13.67 26.08
CA TRP A 158 -5.18 -14.10 25.15
C TRP A 158 -4.55 -14.51 23.84
N LEU A 159 -5.13 -15.52 23.21
CA LEU A 159 -4.73 -16.04 21.93
C LEU A 159 -5.87 -15.86 20.95
N ARG A 160 -5.53 -15.39 19.75
CA ARG A 160 -6.44 -15.33 18.63
C ARG A 160 -6.47 -16.69 17.95
N ILE A 161 -7.65 -17.25 17.85
CA ILE A 161 -7.92 -18.48 17.12
C ILE A 161 -8.67 -18.17 15.83
N VAL A 162 -8.40 -18.96 14.80
CA VAL A 162 -9.12 -18.93 13.53
C VAL A 162 -9.92 -20.22 13.44
N GLN A 163 -11.24 -20.10 13.36
CA GLN A 163 -12.16 -21.23 13.24
C GLN A 163 -12.37 -21.60 11.77
N GLU A 164 -13.07 -22.72 11.53
CA GLU A 164 -13.50 -23.12 10.20
C GLU A 164 -14.34 -22.00 9.55
N GLY A 165 -14.02 -21.65 8.29
CA GLY A 165 -14.64 -20.52 7.60
C GLY A 165 -14.02 -19.15 7.91
N GLY A 166 -12.89 -19.09 8.62
CA GLY A 166 -12.14 -17.85 8.85
C GLY A 166 -12.66 -17.01 10.03
N GLU A 167 -13.63 -17.52 10.80
CA GLU A 167 -14.14 -16.76 11.94
C GLU A 167 -13.09 -16.59 13.04
N ILE A 168 -12.83 -15.35 13.43
CA ILE A 168 -11.94 -15.01 14.54
C ILE A 168 -12.64 -15.22 15.88
N GLY A 169 -11.88 -15.74 16.83
CA GLY A 169 -12.22 -15.76 18.24
C GLY A 169 -11.01 -15.57 19.13
N TRP A 170 -11.25 -15.24 20.39
CA TRP A 170 -10.20 -15.09 21.40
C TRP A 170 -10.40 -16.06 22.54
N ILE A 171 -9.32 -16.74 22.96
CA ILE A 171 -9.33 -17.66 24.11
C ILE A 171 -8.22 -17.32 25.09
N PRO A 172 -8.38 -17.60 26.41
CA PRO A 172 -7.31 -17.35 27.36
C PRO A 172 -6.13 -18.29 27.11
N ASN A 173 -4.90 -17.75 26.99
CA ASN A 173 -3.69 -18.50 26.65
C ASN A 173 -3.47 -19.73 27.55
N ARG A 174 -3.69 -19.58 28.87
CA ARG A 174 -3.57 -20.66 29.87
C ARG A 174 -4.47 -21.89 29.65
N ARG A 175 -5.38 -21.83 28.68
CA ARG A 175 -6.35 -22.88 28.38
C ARG A 175 -5.93 -23.75 27.21
N VAL A 176 -4.91 -23.38 26.46
CA VAL A 176 -4.40 -24.15 25.31
C VAL A 176 -2.93 -24.49 25.54
N ASP A 177 -2.53 -25.67 25.11
CA ASP A 177 -1.12 -26.03 24.97
C ASP A 177 -0.70 -25.81 23.53
N ILE A 178 0.23 -24.86 23.34
CA ILE A 178 0.83 -24.49 22.04
C ILE A 178 2.36 -24.64 22.06
N GLY A 179 2.92 -25.28 23.10
CA GLY A 179 4.35 -25.35 23.35
C GLY A 179 5.00 -23.99 23.63
N ASP A 180 6.33 -23.92 23.48
CA ASP A 180 7.14 -22.71 23.71
C ASP A 180 7.21 -21.81 22.46
N THR A 181 6.09 -21.60 21.79
CA THR A 181 6.03 -20.83 20.53
C THR A 181 5.77 -19.35 20.80
N ILE A 182 6.46 -18.47 20.07
CA ILE A 182 6.21 -17.03 20.08
C ILE A 182 5.23 -16.72 18.95
N LEU A 183 4.09 -16.11 19.29
CA LEU A 183 3.07 -15.69 18.34
C LEU A 183 3.17 -14.19 18.10
N PRO A 184 2.84 -13.70 16.88
CA PRO A 184 2.73 -12.27 16.64
C PRO A 184 1.63 -11.66 17.51
N GLU A 185 1.77 -10.37 17.81
CA GLU A 185 0.74 -9.61 18.49
C GLU A 185 -0.39 -9.25 17.51
N ALA A 186 -1.63 -9.27 17.98
CA ALA A 186 -2.79 -8.80 17.24
C ALA A 186 -3.76 -8.02 18.13
N ASP A 187 -4.44 -7.06 17.53
CA ASP A 187 -5.54 -6.31 18.12
C ASP A 187 -6.91 -6.93 17.80
N VAL A 188 -7.93 -6.48 18.52
CA VAL A 188 -9.31 -6.99 18.35
C VAL A 188 -9.87 -6.72 16.96
N ASP A 189 -9.46 -5.60 16.36
CA ASP A 189 -9.93 -5.12 15.05
C ASP A 189 -9.03 -5.58 13.88
N ASP A 190 -7.99 -6.36 14.18
CA ASP A 190 -7.11 -6.88 13.14
C ASP A 190 -7.87 -7.81 12.20
N THR A 191 -7.92 -7.40 10.93
CA THR A 191 -8.56 -8.17 9.86
C THR A 191 -7.71 -9.39 9.52
N LEU A 192 -8.36 -10.53 9.28
CA LEU A 192 -7.67 -11.65 8.63
C LEU A 192 -7.63 -11.39 7.14
N TYR A 193 -6.44 -11.47 6.57
CA TYR A 193 -6.24 -11.36 5.15
C TYR A 193 -6.37 -12.74 4.51
N ASP A 194 -7.16 -12.81 3.44
CA ASP A 194 -7.33 -14.01 2.65
C ASP A 194 -6.07 -14.30 1.79
N LEU A 195 -6.12 -15.35 0.97
CA LEU A 195 -5.00 -15.81 0.15
C LEU A 195 -4.47 -14.67 -0.71
N MET A 196 -3.17 -14.34 -0.57
CA MET A 196 -2.50 -13.29 -1.34
C MET A 196 -3.13 -11.89 -1.21
N GLN A 197 -4.02 -11.67 -0.24
CA GLN A 197 -4.49 -10.32 0.10
C GLN A 197 -3.43 -9.55 0.91
N SER A 198 -2.48 -10.27 1.52
CA SER A 198 -1.29 -9.72 2.17
C SER A 198 -0.05 -10.44 1.66
N PHE A 199 0.95 -9.72 1.15
CA PHE A 199 2.20 -10.30 0.67
C PHE A 199 3.41 -9.36 0.78
N LEU A 200 4.60 -9.94 0.85
CA LEU A 200 5.84 -9.21 0.60
C LEU A 200 6.08 -9.16 -0.91
N LEU A 201 6.42 -7.98 -1.42
CA LEU A 201 6.73 -7.74 -2.81
C LEU A 201 8.20 -7.30 -2.95
N ASN A 202 8.88 -7.89 -3.92
CA ASN A 202 10.18 -7.48 -4.39
C ASN A 202 10.18 -7.49 -5.93
N THR A 203 10.63 -6.41 -6.55
CA THR A 203 10.61 -6.21 -7.99
C THR A 203 11.98 -5.79 -8.49
N GLY A 204 12.41 -6.34 -9.61
CA GLY A 204 13.56 -5.81 -10.36
C GLY A 204 13.23 -4.48 -11.04
N GLU A 205 14.24 -3.89 -11.69
CA GLU A 205 14.13 -2.59 -12.38
C GLU A 205 12.98 -2.55 -13.40
N CYS A 206 12.70 -3.69 -14.03
CA CYS A 206 11.75 -3.84 -15.12
C CYS A 206 10.51 -4.64 -14.77
N GLY A 207 10.33 -4.97 -13.49
CA GLY A 207 9.21 -5.76 -13.00
C GLY A 207 8.21 -4.94 -12.20
N GLY A 208 7.00 -5.47 -12.06
CA GLY A 208 6.03 -4.94 -11.12
C GLY A 208 4.70 -5.68 -11.16
N VAL A 209 3.75 -5.17 -10.38
CA VAL A 209 2.41 -5.75 -10.25
C VAL A 209 1.39 -4.72 -10.70
N LEU A 210 0.64 -5.03 -11.75
CA LEU A 210 -0.60 -4.32 -12.06
C LEU A 210 -1.73 -4.93 -11.24
N ILE A 211 -2.55 -4.08 -10.64
CA ILE A 211 -3.67 -4.47 -9.79
C ILE A 211 -4.92 -3.80 -10.36
N GLN A 212 -5.96 -4.58 -10.64
CA GLN A 212 -7.23 -4.09 -11.16
C GLN A 212 -8.40 -4.63 -10.35
N MET A 213 -9.16 -3.72 -9.77
CA MET A 213 -10.42 -3.97 -9.06
C MET A 213 -11.59 -3.89 -10.05
N ASP A 214 -12.51 -4.85 -9.99
CA ASP A 214 -13.72 -4.83 -10.84
C ASP A 214 -14.93 -4.18 -10.13
N ASP A 215 -15.05 -4.37 -8.81
CA ASP A 215 -16.24 -4.04 -8.02
C ASP A 215 -15.91 -3.12 -6.82
N SER A 216 -16.07 -3.62 -5.59
CA SER A 216 -15.92 -2.81 -4.37
C SER A 216 -14.45 -2.66 -3.98
N PRO A 217 -14.07 -1.56 -3.32
CA PRO A 217 -12.70 -1.40 -2.84
C PRO A 217 -12.34 -2.45 -1.80
N VAL A 218 -11.27 -3.19 -2.07
CA VAL A 218 -10.73 -4.22 -1.18
C VAL A 218 -9.39 -3.74 -0.64
N PRO A 219 -9.15 -3.83 0.68
CA PRO A 219 -7.83 -3.59 1.23
C PRO A 219 -6.90 -4.75 0.90
N ILE A 220 -5.74 -4.45 0.35
CA ILE A 220 -4.59 -5.36 0.22
C ILE A 220 -3.43 -4.82 1.03
N ILE A 221 -2.58 -5.71 1.54
CA ILE A 221 -1.35 -5.34 2.23
C ILE A 221 -0.16 -5.78 1.41
N ILE A 222 0.72 -4.83 1.10
CA ILE A 222 1.95 -5.11 0.38
C ILE A 222 3.09 -4.50 1.19
N ASN A 223 4.04 -5.33 1.62
CA ASN A 223 5.16 -4.88 2.45
C ASN A 223 4.70 -4.06 3.67
N GLY A 224 3.61 -4.47 4.33
CA GLY A 224 3.06 -3.77 5.49
C GLY A 224 2.29 -2.47 5.20
N VAL A 225 2.23 -2.03 3.93
CA VAL A 225 1.43 -0.88 3.50
C VAL A 225 0.03 -1.37 3.13
N THR A 226 -1.00 -0.78 3.72
CA THR A 226 -2.39 -1.06 3.38
C THR A 226 -2.81 -0.20 2.21
N ILE A 227 -3.28 -0.83 1.14
CA ILE A 227 -3.71 -0.18 -0.09
C ILE A 227 -5.17 -0.57 -0.34
N THR A 228 -6.05 0.42 -0.46
CA THR A 228 -7.44 0.21 -0.86
C THR A 228 -7.63 0.91 -2.20
N LEU A 229 -7.96 0.16 -3.26
CA LEU A 229 -8.14 0.70 -4.61
C LEU A 229 -9.60 0.58 -5.02
N ASP A 230 -10.10 1.52 -5.81
CA ASP A 230 -11.40 1.40 -6.48
C ASP A 230 -11.28 1.08 -7.99
N SER A 231 -10.06 0.98 -8.52
CA SER A 231 -9.79 0.72 -9.93
C SER A 231 -8.39 0.11 -10.15
N THR A 232 -7.47 0.83 -10.82
CA THR A 232 -6.22 0.25 -11.33
C THR A 232 -4.98 0.96 -10.82
N ALA A 233 -4.03 0.19 -10.29
CA ALA A 233 -2.71 0.67 -9.86
C ALA A 233 -1.58 -0.18 -10.45
N TYR A 234 -0.41 0.43 -10.61
CA TYR A 234 0.85 -0.26 -10.84
C TYR A 234 1.76 -0.10 -9.63
N ILE A 235 2.34 -1.20 -9.16
CA ILE A 235 3.11 -1.23 -7.92
C ILE A 235 4.48 -1.84 -8.17
N ARG A 236 5.50 -1.17 -7.66
CA ARG A 236 6.88 -1.67 -7.58
C ARG A 236 7.39 -1.59 -6.17
N ALA A 237 8.28 -2.49 -5.80
CA ALA A 237 8.99 -2.42 -4.53
C ALA A 237 10.38 -3.02 -4.68
N ASP A 238 11.42 -2.22 -4.46
CA ASP A 238 12.80 -2.70 -4.39
C ASP A 238 13.24 -2.86 -2.92
N SER A 239 14.55 -2.94 -2.68
CA SER A 239 15.09 -3.09 -1.33
C SER A 239 14.88 -1.89 -0.41
N ASN A 240 14.60 -0.70 -0.94
CA ASN A 240 14.63 0.54 -0.17
C ASN A 240 13.45 1.49 -0.44
N ARG A 241 12.59 1.17 -1.40
CA ARG A 241 11.39 1.95 -1.69
C ARG A 241 10.27 1.10 -2.29
N MET A 242 9.06 1.55 -2.03
CA MET A 242 7.84 1.12 -2.69
C MET A 242 7.27 2.30 -3.46
N GLU A 243 6.81 2.03 -4.67
CA GLU A 243 6.24 3.00 -5.59
C GLU A 243 4.86 2.51 -6.05
N ILE A 244 3.87 3.40 -6.03
CA ILE A 244 2.48 3.11 -6.41
C ILE A 244 2.02 4.17 -7.40
N ASP A 245 1.80 3.78 -8.65
CA ASP A 245 1.23 4.61 -9.70
C ASP A 245 -0.27 4.32 -9.82
N LEU A 246 -1.12 5.32 -9.53
CA LEU A 246 -2.57 5.19 -9.66
C LEU A 246 -2.97 5.50 -11.11
N LEU A 247 -3.23 4.47 -11.90
CA LEU A 247 -3.47 4.61 -13.33
C LEU A 247 -4.92 5.03 -13.65
N ALA A 248 -5.86 4.62 -12.80
CA ALA A 248 -7.28 4.96 -12.89
C ALA A 248 -7.91 4.96 -11.49
N GLY A 249 -9.04 5.66 -11.34
CA GLY A 249 -9.81 5.72 -10.10
C GLY A 249 -9.13 6.52 -8.98
N GLN A 250 -9.26 6.03 -7.76
CA GLN A 250 -8.70 6.54 -6.52
C GLN A 250 -8.15 5.39 -5.67
N GLY A 251 -7.07 5.68 -4.96
CA GLY A 251 -6.48 4.78 -3.98
C GLY A 251 -6.40 5.46 -2.61
N ARG A 252 -6.58 4.67 -1.55
CA ARG A 252 -6.19 5.05 -0.19
C ARG A 252 -4.99 4.20 0.20
N VAL A 253 -3.87 4.86 0.47
CA VAL A 253 -2.60 4.21 0.87
C VAL A 253 -2.31 4.59 2.31
N SER A 254 -2.11 3.60 3.17
CA SER A 254 -1.89 3.79 4.59
C SER A 254 -0.62 3.08 5.05
N ASN A 255 0.25 3.81 5.76
CA ASN A 255 1.43 3.32 6.45
C ASN A 255 1.27 3.63 7.95
N GLY A 256 0.83 2.64 8.73
CA GLY A 256 0.45 2.86 10.13
C GLY A 256 -0.72 3.85 10.22
N GLU A 257 -0.52 4.94 10.98
CA GLU A 257 -1.52 6.00 11.17
C GLU A 257 -1.54 7.01 10.00
N HIS A 258 -0.49 7.04 9.18
CA HIS A 258 -0.39 7.98 8.06
C HIS A 258 -1.18 7.45 6.87
N THR A 259 -2.11 8.25 6.34
CA THR A 259 -2.96 7.89 5.20
C THR A 259 -2.96 8.98 4.14
N VAL A 260 -2.76 8.58 2.88
CA VAL A 260 -2.90 9.45 1.71
C VAL A 260 -3.96 8.89 0.75
N TYR A 261 -4.71 9.80 0.15
CA TYR A 261 -5.68 9.58 -0.91
C TYR A 261 -5.04 9.96 -2.24
N ALA A 262 -4.70 8.96 -3.03
CA ALA A 262 -4.03 9.11 -4.30
C ALA A 262 -5.08 9.05 -5.44
N PRO A 263 -5.35 10.16 -6.15
CA PRO A 263 -6.18 10.12 -7.35
C PRO A 263 -5.43 9.47 -8.52
N ALA A 264 -6.14 9.11 -9.58
CA ALA A 264 -5.51 8.74 -10.85
C ALA A 264 -4.52 9.82 -11.31
N GLY A 265 -3.35 9.42 -11.81
CA GLY A 265 -2.23 10.32 -12.13
C GLY A 265 -1.20 10.44 -11.00
N ALA A 266 -1.54 10.04 -9.78
CA ALA A 266 -0.65 10.14 -8.63
C ALA A 266 0.40 9.02 -8.60
N HIS A 267 1.58 9.38 -8.12
CA HIS A 267 2.72 8.53 -7.77
C HIS A 267 2.95 8.63 -6.27
N VAL A 268 2.80 7.53 -5.54
CA VAL A 268 3.08 7.48 -4.10
C VAL A 268 4.40 6.77 -3.87
N LEU A 269 5.34 7.45 -3.21
CA LEU A 269 6.62 6.88 -2.78
C LEU A 269 6.63 6.63 -1.29
N ILE A 270 7.12 5.45 -0.90
CA ILE A 270 7.23 5.01 0.47
C ILE A 270 8.63 4.45 0.69
N SER A 271 9.34 4.92 1.71
CA SER A 271 10.67 4.37 2.02
C SER A 271 10.55 3.03 2.73
N LEU A 272 11.41 2.07 2.38
CA LEU A 272 11.45 0.73 2.98
C LEU A 272 12.79 0.47 3.68
N ASP A 273 12.76 -0.14 4.86
CA ASP A 273 13.96 -0.53 5.60
C ASP A 273 14.61 -1.81 5.03
N ASP A 274 15.72 -2.27 5.62
CA ASP A 274 16.43 -3.49 5.18
C ASP A 274 15.57 -4.78 5.27
N HIS A 275 14.47 -4.76 6.02
CA HIS A 275 13.51 -5.86 6.12
C HIS A 275 12.27 -5.63 5.23
N ARG A 276 12.27 -4.57 4.42
CA ARG A 276 11.15 -4.09 3.60
C ARG A 276 9.95 -3.60 4.40
N ASN A 277 10.13 -3.20 5.65
CA ASN A 277 9.08 -2.52 6.39
C ASN A 277 9.03 -1.05 5.97
N PRO A 278 7.83 -0.47 5.85
CA PRO A 278 7.67 0.92 5.48
C PRO A 278 8.06 1.80 6.66
N PHE A 279 8.75 2.91 6.38
CA PHE A 279 9.13 3.87 7.40
C PHE A 279 9.11 5.31 6.86
N GLY A 280 8.92 6.26 7.77
CA GLY A 280 8.82 7.68 7.42
C GLY A 280 7.52 8.01 6.69
N ASP A 281 7.48 9.25 6.18
CA ASP A 281 6.31 9.79 5.52
C ASP A 281 6.18 9.30 4.08
N MET A 282 4.93 9.26 3.60
CA MET A 282 4.64 8.99 2.20
C MET A 282 4.76 10.29 1.42
N HIS A 283 5.42 10.23 0.26
CA HIS A 283 5.48 11.34 -0.68
C HIS A 283 4.52 11.09 -1.83
N VAL A 284 3.69 12.07 -2.16
CA VAL A 284 2.76 11.98 -3.29
C VAL A 284 3.14 13.03 -4.33
N GLU A 285 3.35 12.58 -5.56
CA GLU A 285 3.58 13.45 -6.72
C GLU A 285 2.80 12.96 -7.94
N LEU A 286 2.99 13.58 -9.10
CA LEU A 286 2.47 13.05 -10.36
C LEU A 286 3.47 12.05 -10.95
N TYR A 287 3.00 10.93 -11.47
CA TYR A 287 3.91 10.05 -12.21
C TYR A 287 4.33 10.69 -13.54
N GLU A 288 5.50 10.29 -14.00
CA GLU A 288 6.00 10.67 -15.32
C GLU A 288 5.31 9.84 -16.41
N PRO A 289 4.80 10.45 -17.49
CA PRO A 289 4.10 9.73 -18.57
C PRO A 289 4.88 8.57 -19.16
N ASP A 290 6.21 8.67 -19.19
CA ASP A 290 7.10 7.65 -19.76
C ASP A 290 7.15 6.37 -18.91
N HIS A 291 6.87 6.46 -17.60
CA HIS A 291 6.82 5.29 -16.71
C HIS A 291 5.59 4.41 -16.98
N VAL A 292 4.46 5.01 -17.36
CA VAL A 292 3.19 4.29 -17.53
C VAL A 292 2.91 3.85 -18.97
N GLN A 293 3.52 4.51 -19.96
CA GLN A 293 3.33 4.20 -21.38
C GLN A 293 3.91 2.84 -21.79
N THR A 294 4.87 2.33 -21.03
CA THR A 294 5.52 1.05 -21.29
C THR A 294 4.83 -0.12 -20.58
N LEU A 295 3.81 0.15 -19.76
CA LEU A 295 3.13 -0.90 -19.01
C LEU A 295 2.33 -1.83 -19.95
N PRO A 296 2.23 -3.14 -19.65
CA PRO A 296 1.46 -4.10 -20.44
C PRO A 296 -0.05 -3.96 -20.18
N LEU A 297 -0.62 -2.76 -20.41
CA LEU A 297 -2.03 -2.43 -20.14
C LEU A 297 -3.02 -3.26 -20.96
N GLY A 298 -2.55 -3.94 -22.01
CA GLY A 298 -3.34 -4.92 -22.75
C GLY A 298 -3.74 -6.14 -21.92
N LEU A 299 -3.11 -6.38 -20.77
CA LEU A 299 -3.47 -7.45 -19.83
C LEU A 299 -4.76 -7.16 -19.04
N LEU A 300 -5.14 -5.89 -18.91
CA LEU A 300 -6.27 -5.47 -18.08
C LEU A 300 -7.60 -5.94 -18.66
N SER A 301 -8.52 -6.37 -17.80
CA SER A 301 -9.88 -6.77 -18.18
C SER A 301 -10.68 -5.56 -18.65
N GLU A 302 -10.56 -4.43 -17.94
CA GLU A 302 -11.09 -3.14 -18.34
C GLU A 302 -9.96 -2.25 -18.91
N PRO A 303 -10.07 -1.80 -20.17
CA PRO A 303 -9.05 -0.95 -20.78
C PRO A 303 -9.08 0.44 -20.15
N ILE A 304 -7.90 0.92 -19.73
CA ILE A 304 -7.72 2.27 -19.19
C ILE A 304 -6.86 3.13 -20.11
N ASN A 305 -6.97 4.45 -19.97
CA ASN A 305 -6.03 5.40 -20.57
C ASN A 305 -5.30 6.15 -19.45
N PRO A 306 -4.06 5.75 -19.11
CA PRO A 306 -3.34 6.32 -17.99
C PRO A 306 -3.05 7.81 -18.22
N LEU A 307 -3.00 8.33 -19.44
CA LEU A 307 -2.66 9.74 -19.65
C LEU A 307 -3.84 10.71 -19.38
N THR A 308 -5.05 10.20 -19.17
CA THR A 308 -6.25 11.01 -18.95
C THR A 308 -6.18 11.90 -17.71
N PRO A 309 -5.75 11.40 -16.54
CA PRO A 309 -5.76 12.18 -15.30
C PRO A 309 -4.76 13.34 -15.31
N LEU A 310 -3.71 13.25 -16.13
CA LEU A 310 -2.69 14.30 -16.26
C LEU A 310 -3.19 15.56 -16.99
N ILE A 311 -4.44 15.56 -17.46
CA ILE A 311 -5.06 16.69 -18.18
C ILE A 311 -5.94 17.53 -17.23
N ASP A 312 -6.32 17.02 -16.06
CA ASP A 312 -7.02 17.84 -15.06
C ASP A 312 -6.07 18.93 -14.56
N THR A 313 -6.56 20.16 -14.45
CA THR A 313 -5.77 21.30 -13.96
C THR A 313 -6.13 21.65 -12.52
N LYS A 314 -7.17 21.04 -11.94
CA LYS A 314 -7.58 21.38 -10.58
C LYS A 314 -6.56 20.84 -9.56
N PRO A 315 -6.21 21.64 -8.54
CA PRO A 315 -5.44 21.13 -7.42
C PRO A 315 -6.27 20.15 -6.58
N ILE A 316 -5.61 19.20 -5.92
CA ILE A 316 -6.22 18.13 -5.14
C ILE A 316 -5.46 18.01 -3.83
N ILE A 317 -6.18 17.98 -2.71
CA ILE A 317 -5.62 17.64 -1.40
C ILE A 317 -5.60 16.11 -1.31
N VAL A 318 -4.41 15.54 -1.10
CA VAL A 318 -4.18 14.09 -1.09
C VAL A 318 -3.93 13.55 0.31
N GLY A 319 -3.79 14.39 1.32
CA GLY A 319 -3.63 13.92 2.69
C GLY A 319 -3.33 15.05 3.65
N VAL A 320 -3.50 14.76 4.93
CA VAL A 320 -3.07 15.62 6.03
C VAL A 320 -2.33 14.70 7.00
N GLU A 321 -1.09 15.04 7.33
CA GLU A 321 -0.33 14.25 8.32
C GLU A 321 -0.88 14.54 9.71
N GLU A 322 -0.63 13.65 10.67
CA GLU A 322 -1.14 13.84 12.02
C GLU A 322 -0.65 15.18 12.59
N CYS A 323 -1.62 16.05 12.88
CA CYS A 323 -1.35 17.34 13.48
C CYS A 323 -1.91 17.36 14.91
N ASN A 324 -1.05 17.68 15.86
CA ASN A 324 -1.43 17.96 17.24
C ASN A 324 -1.21 19.44 17.49
N VAL A 325 -2.30 20.19 17.65
CA VAL A 325 -2.26 21.63 17.88
C VAL A 325 -2.30 21.88 19.40
N VAL A 326 -1.24 22.43 19.97
CA VAL A 326 -1.17 22.89 21.36
C VAL A 326 -1.85 24.25 21.51
N SER A 327 -2.85 24.28 22.39
CA SER A 327 -3.63 25.46 22.74
C SER A 327 -2.75 26.66 23.16
N ASN A 328 -3.01 27.83 22.57
CA ASN A 328 -2.35 29.11 22.88
C ASN A 328 -0.83 29.19 22.62
N LEU A 329 -0.24 28.26 21.86
CA LEU A 329 1.13 28.38 21.37
C LEU A 329 1.15 28.76 19.88
N ALA A 330 2.18 29.51 19.47
CA ALA A 330 2.46 29.71 18.05
C ALA A 330 3.21 28.46 17.59
N GLU A 331 2.56 27.65 16.76
CA GLU A 331 3.01 26.29 16.48
C GLU A 331 3.55 26.09 15.07
N GLU A 332 4.12 24.90 14.90
CA GLU A 332 4.44 24.34 13.59
C GLU A 332 3.14 24.14 12.81
N PRO A 333 3.07 24.59 11.55
CA PRO A 333 1.87 24.46 10.74
C PRO A 333 1.51 22.99 10.51
N CYS A 334 0.22 22.68 10.48
CA CYS A 334 -0.26 21.35 10.10
C CYS A 334 0.10 21.07 8.62
N PRO A 335 0.80 19.98 8.32
CA PRO A 335 1.18 19.63 6.95
C PRO A 335 -0.01 19.10 6.14
N VAL A 336 -0.29 19.73 5.01
CA VAL A 336 -1.33 19.35 4.05
C VAL A 336 -0.69 18.96 2.73
N GLN A 337 -0.77 17.69 2.36
CA GLN A 337 -0.23 17.17 1.10
C GLN A 337 -1.17 17.49 -0.06
N PHE A 338 -0.61 17.93 -1.19
CA PHE A 338 -1.39 18.27 -2.38
C PHE A 338 -0.71 17.85 -3.69
N ILE A 339 -1.53 17.71 -4.73
CA ILE A 339 -1.13 17.64 -6.14
C ILE A 339 -1.75 18.84 -6.85
N ASN A 340 -0.99 19.55 -7.68
CA ASN A 340 -1.48 20.59 -8.57
C ASN A 340 -0.95 20.37 -10.00
N PRO A 341 -1.72 19.71 -10.89
CA PRO A 341 -1.14 19.20 -12.13
C PRO A 341 -0.62 20.27 -13.11
N ASP A 342 -1.20 21.46 -13.11
CA ASP A 342 -0.79 22.56 -13.99
C ASP A 342 0.47 23.29 -13.50
N GLY A 343 0.80 23.16 -12.20
CA GLY A 343 1.98 23.73 -11.58
C GLY A 343 1.92 25.24 -11.33
N ASP A 344 0.73 25.84 -11.40
CA ASP A 344 0.51 27.23 -11.02
C ASP A 344 0.61 27.42 -9.48
N ASP A 345 0.77 28.66 -9.02
CA ASP A 345 0.94 28.96 -7.59
C ASP A 345 -0.36 28.67 -6.80
N ILE A 346 -0.27 28.00 -5.64
CA ILE A 346 -1.37 27.92 -4.69
C ILE A 346 -1.50 29.25 -3.93
N ILE A 347 -2.64 29.93 -4.09
CA ILE A 347 -2.85 31.28 -3.55
C ILE A 347 -3.75 31.33 -2.32
N SER A 348 -4.53 30.28 -2.06
CA SER A 348 -5.41 30.20 -0.88
C SER A 348 -5.50 28.78 -0.35
N LEU A 349 -5.58 28.66 0.98
CA LEU A 349 -6.05 27.49 1.71
C LEU A 349 -7.19 27.93 2.63
N ASP A 350 -8.40 27.48 2.31
CA ASP A 350 -9.61 27.72 3.09
C ASP A 350 -9.88 26.53 4.01
N ALA A 351 -10.20 26.81 5.28
CA ALA A 351 -10.58 25.80 6.26
C ALA A 351 -11.96 26.12 6.87
N GLU A 352 -12.94 25.27 6.57
CA GLU A 352 -14.29 25.36 7.10
C GLU A 352 -14.47 24.35 8.25
N PHE A 353 -14.81 24.86 9.44
CA PHE A 353 -15.09 24.03 10.61
C PHE A 353 -16.33 23.15 10.36
N VAL A 354 -16.19 21.85 10.59
CA VAL A 354 -17.30 20.88 10.49
C VAL A 354 -17.83 20.54 11.87
N TYR A 355 -16.95 20.03 12.74
CA TYR A 355 -17.36 19.45 14.01
C TYR A 355 -16.24 19.43 15.06
N ALA A 356 -16.63 19.61 16.32
CA ALA A 356 -15.82 19.31 17.50
C ALA A 356 -16.75 18.82 18.61
N SER A 357 -16.25 17.92 19.45
CA SER A 357 -17.00 17.45 20.62
C SER A 357 -17.22 18.54 21.69
N VAL A 358 -16.30 19.51 21.79
CA VAL A 358 -16.33 20.61 22.76
C VAL A 358 -15.61 21.85 22.18
N GLY A 359 -15.85 23.04 22.74
CA GLY A 359 -15.11 24.28 22.41
C GLY A 359 -15.80 25.20 21.41
N ASP A 360 -15.31 26.44 21.32
CA ASP A 360 -15.69 27.42 20.30
C ASP A 360 -14.57 27.50 19.25
N TRP A 361 -14.96 27.55 17.96
CA TRP A 361 -14.04 27.47 16.82
C TRP A 361 -14.39 28.53 15.79
N GLU A 362 -13.38 29.21 15.26
CA GLU A 362 -13.55 30.23 14.21
C GLU A 362 -13.05 29.67 12.87
N GLN A 363 -13.83 29.88 11.81
CA GLN A 363 -13.39 29.56 10.44
C GLN A 363 -12.15 30.39 10.08
N GLY A 364 -11.25 29.80 9.29
CA GLY A 364 -10.00 30.45 8.87
C GLY A 364 -9.79 30.38 7.36
N THR A 365 -9.29 31.47 6.78
CA THR A 365 -8.76 31.51 5.41
C THR A 365 -7.31 31.95 5.50
N HIS A 366 -6.43 31.21 4.83
CA HIS A 366 -5.00 31.52 4.75
C HIS A 366 -4.68 31.97 3.32
N ASP A 367 -4.49 33.28 3.16
CA ASP A 367 -3.98 33.85 1.93
C ASP A 367 -2.49 33.45 1.78
N SER A 368 -2.15 32.80 0.67
CA SER A 368 -0.77 32.36 0.33
C SER A 368 -0.16 31.38 1.35
N PRO A 369 -0.67 30.13 1.44
CA PRO A 369 -0.14 29.13 2.35
C PRO A 369 1.35 28.87 2.09
N SER A 370 2.11 28.60 3.16
CA SER A 370 3.55 28.36 3.04
C SER A 370 3.83 26.96 2.45
N LEU A 371 4.69 26.87 1.44
CA LEU A 371 5.16 25.57 0.93
C LEU A 371 6.27 25.06 1.86
N LEU A 372 5.98 24.00 2.62
CA LEU A 372 6.91 23.37 3.55
C LEU A 372 7.94 22.51 2.81
N SER A 373 7.49 21.75 1.80
CA SER A 373 8.33 20.88 0.98
C SER A 373 7.70 20.63 -0.41
N GLY A 374 8.50 20.12 -1.35
CA GLY A 374 8.06 19.78 -2.71
C GLY A 374 8.16 20.92 -3.72
N THR A 375 7.24 20.92 -4.69
CA THR A 375 7.15 21.88 -5.80
C THR A 375 5.73 22.43 -5.89
N MET A 376 5.50 23.37 -6.82
CA MET A 376 4.14 23.83 -7.11
C MET A 376 3.27 22.76 -7.80
N ARG A 377 3.84 21.65 -8.27
CA ARG A 377 3.06 20.54 -8.86
C ARG A 377 2.63 19.48 -7.86
N ALA A 378 3.39 19.34 -6.78
CA ALA A 378 3.09 18.43 -5.69
C ALA A 378 3.99 18.77 -4.51
N GLY A 379 3.44 18.77 -3.30
CA GLY A 379 4.19 19.14 -2.12
C GLY A 379 3.36 19.15 -0.85
N VAL A 380 3.89 19.81 0.17
CA VAL A 380 3.26 19.95 1.48
C VAL A 380 3.07 21.43 1.80
N LEU A 381 1.83 21.84 2.02
CA LEU A 381 1.47 23.17 2.48
C LEU A 381 1.40 23.20 4.00
N GLY A 382 1.77 24.33 4.59
CA GLY A 382 1.60 24.59 6.00
C GLY A 382 0.28 25.28 6.28
N TRP A 383 -0.54 24.66 7.11
CA TRP A 383 -1.79 25.23 7.62
C TRP A 383 -1.61 25.69 9.08
N ASP A 384 -1.58 27.02 9.28
CA ASP A 384 -1.40 27.63 10.59
C ASP A 384 -2.71 27.59 11.41
N VAL A 385 -3.03 26.43 11.97
CA VAL A 385 -4.19 26.27 12.85
C VAL A 385 -3.88 26.82 14.23
N SER A 386 -4.86 27.48 14.84
CA SER A 386 -4.81 27.78 16.27
C SER A 386 -6.07 27.27 16.96
N CYS A 387 -5.91 26.77 18.17
CA CYS A 387 -7.01 26.32 19.00
C CYS A 387 -6.96 26.94 20.39
N THR A 388 -8.14 27.14 21.00
CA THR A 388 -8.25 27.58 22.40
C THR A 388 -9.04 26.55 23.19
N LEU A 389 -8.32 25.73 23.95
CA LEU A 389 -8.94 24.89 24.97
C LEU A 389 -9.44 25.78 26.10
N GLY A 390 -10.75 25.73 26.36
CA GLY A 390 -11.36 26.43 27.49
C GLY A 390 -10.93 25.80 28.84
N PRO A 391 -11.85 25.27 29.66
CA PRO A 391 -11.49 24.55 30.89
C PRO A 391 -11.01 23.11 30.65
N GLU A 392 -11.13 22.59 29.43
CA GLU A 392 -10.77 21.22 29.07
C GLU A 392 -9.28 21.08 28.80
N ASN A 393 -8.72 19.90 29.08
CA ASN A 393 -7.30 19.61 28.83
C ASN A 393 -7.04 18.98 27.45
N PHE A 394 -8.10 18.58 26.74
CA PHE A 394 -8.03 17.90 25.44
C PHE A 394 -9.36 18.05 24.70
N ILE A 395 -9.30 18.37 23.41
CA ILE A 395 -10.46 18.32 22.52
C ILE A 395 -10.00 17.67 21.21
N GLY A 396 -10.56 16.49 20.89
CA GLY A 396 -10.27 15.77 19.65
C GLY A 396 -11.18 14.54 19.46
N PRO A 397 -11.37 14.07 18.20
CA PRO A 397 -10.91 14.71 16.96
C PRO A 397 -11.76 15.93 16.60
N ILE A 398 -11.15 16.95 16.00
CA ILE A 398 -11.83 18.13 15.43
C ILE A 398 -11.77 18.02 13.91
N GLU A 399 -12.92 18.13 13.25
CA GLU A 399 -13.07 17.91 11.81
C GLU A 399 -13.21 19.25 11.05
N TRP A 400 -12.50 19.35 9.93
CA TRP A 400 -12.45 20.52 9.04
C TRP A 400 -12.57 20.10 7.58
N LEU A 401 -13.22 20.93 6.77
CA LEU A 401 -13.18 20.84 5.32
C LEU A 401 -12.13 21.81 4.79
N LEU A 402 -11.09 21.27 4.15
CA LEU A 402 -10.02 22.03 3.53
C LEU A 402 -10.30 22.20 2.04
N THR A 403 -9.98 23.37 1.49
CA THR A 403 -10.01 23.63 0.04
C THR A 403 -8.81 24.48 -0.33
N ILE A 404 -8.14 24.14 -1.43
CA ILE A 404 -7.05 24.97 -1.98
C ILE A 404 -7.47 25.58 -3.31
N GLU A 405 -6.97 26.79 -3.59
CA GLU A 405 -7.20 27.53 -4.83
C GLU A 405 -5.85 27.95 -5.44
N ASP A 406 -5.69 27.70 -6.74
CA ASP A 406 -4.52 28.12 -7.51
C ASP A 406 -4.67 29.53 -8.12
N SER A 407 -3.59 30.04 -8.72
CA SER A 407 -3.56 31.36 -9.34
C SER A 407 -4.41 31.48 -10.62
N ALA A 408 -4.84 30.36 -11.20
CA ALA A 408 -5.77 30.30 -12.33
C ALA A 408 -7.25 30.32 -11.87
N GLY A 409 -7.50 30.21 -10.56
CA GLY A 409 -8.83 30.17 -9.95
C GLY A 409 -9.46 28.78 -9.97
N ASN A 410 -8.67 27.72 -10.20
CA ASN A 410 -9.15 26.36 -10.00
C ASN A 410 -9.14 26.06 -8.50
N ARG A 411 -10.21 25.39 -8.03
CA ARG A 411 -10.37 25.01 -6.62
C ARG A 411 -10.44 23.50 -6.49
N SER A 412 -9.82 22.97 -5.46
CA SER A 412 -9.94 21.56 -5.10
C SER A 412 -11.37 21.23 -4.66
N GLU A 413 -11.72 19.95 -4.71
CA GLU A 413 -12.87 19.47 -3.95
C GLU A 413 -12.57 19.59 -2.44
N PRO A 414 -13.60 19.77 -1.58
CA PRO A 414 -13.41 19.82 -0.14
C PRO A 414 -12.84 18.52 0.41
N PHE A 415 -11.79 18.61 1.23
CA PHE A 415 -11.14 17.47 1.88
C PHE A 415 -11.41 17.47 3.38
N LEU A 416 -11.96 16.38 3.91
CA LEU A 416 -12.19 16.25 5.35
C LEU A 416 -10.89 15.90 6.07
N ALA A 417 -10.39 16.82 6.87
CA ALA A 417 -9.22 16.64 7.73
C ALA A 417 -9.64 16.60 9.20
N ALA A 418 -8.88 15.87 10.01
CA ALA A 418 -9.04 15.86 11.45
C ALA A 418 -7.71 16.16 12.14
N PHE A 419 -7.74 16.90 13.24
CA PHE A 419 -6.59 17.10 14.12
C PHE A 419 -7.02 17.11 15.58
N ASN A 420 -6.04 16.94 16.48
CA ASN A 420 -6.28 17.01 17.92
C ASN A 420 -5.82 18.37 18.46
N CYS A 421 -6.59 18.94 19.39
CA CYS A 421 -6.16 20.09 20.16
C CYS A 421 -5.81 19.66 21.60
N VAL A 422 -4.57 19.90 22.02
CA VAL A 422 -3.99 19.43 23.28
C VAL A 422 -3.60 20.60 24.19
N ASP A 423 -3.71 20.44 25.52
CA ASP A 423 -3.28 21.50 26.45
C ASP A 423 -1.76 21.57 26.52
N GLY A 424 -1.22 22.79 26.47
CA GLY A 424 0.22 23.06 26.47
C GLY A 424 0.86 23.12 27.84
N LYS A 425 0.14 22.72 28.90
CA LYS A 425 0.57 22.87 30.29
C LYS A 425 1.18 21.62 30.91
#